data_AF-N4TWV1-F1
#
_entry.id   AF-N4TWV1-F1
#
_cell.length_a   1.000
_cell.length_b   1.000
_cell.length_c   1.000
_cell.angle_alpha   90.00
_cell.angle_beta   90.00
_cell.angle_gamma   90.00
#
_symmetry.space_group_name_H-M   'P 1'
#
loop_
_entity.id
_entity.type
_entity.pdbx_description
1 polymer ?
#
loop_
_entity_poly.entity_id
_entity_poly.type
_entity_poly.pdbx_seq_one_letter_code
_entity_poly.pdbx_strand_id
1 'polypeptide(L)'
;MAADDSYTAADERARAARRAGLQAKKDEQPANTARSYAAKQREWKARSPGRRPLFSPLPFWPDGELVTPDKLAAWLKEDILLRRVAPPQKKPRARGKGKGKGKAVQLRRQLEQEQLEAAALAEAESLAEALEVPLAEAAELLADDREGYVPPTALAPAAADLAEGSLLTRGTIDAYIAAVIELWRLQVAHGNANTENPRGAAVRGFLEQRGRQRGKHDRASFKDRGTDGIQAGYSPDEWLRVQDLLLSGATYMPQNLRMRNPPPPE
;
A
#
# COMPACT_ATOMS: atom_id res chain seq x y z
N MET A 1 -10.01 59.47 22.89
CA MET A 1 -10.47 58.06 22.91
C MET A 1 -11.11 57.58 21.61
N ALA A 2 -11.37 58.42 20.58
CA ALA A 2 -12.02 57.97 19.34
C ALA A 2 -11.10 57.29 18.29
N ALA A 3 -9.77 57.35 18.45
CA ALA A 3 -8.82 56.82 17.46
C ALA A 3 -8.65 55.28 17.55
N ASP A 4 -8.64 54.71 18.76
CA ASP A 4 -8.47 53.25 18.98
C ASP A 4 -9.66 52.44 18.47
N ASP A 5 -10.89 52.97 18.59
CA ASP A 5 -12.11 52.30 18.10
C ASP A 5 -12.15 52.23 16.57
N SER A 6 -11.56 53.21 15.88
CA SER A 6 -11.50 53.23 14.41
C SER A 6 -10.49 52.22 13.85
N TYR A 7 -9.37 52.02 14.53
CA TYR A 7 -8.32 51.08 14.14
C TYR A 7 -8.77 49.62 14.36
N THR A 8 -9.44 49.36 15.48
CA THR A 8 -10.02 48.04 15.79
C THR A 8 -11.15 47.68 14.82
N ALA A 9 -12.04 48.62 14.47
CA ALA A 9 -13.10 48.40 13.48
C ALA A 9 -12.56 48.14 12.06
N ALA A 10 -11.48 48.83 11.65
CA ALA A 10 -10.83 48.60 10.36
C ALA A 10 -10.19 47.19 10.29
N ASP A 11 -9.53 46.75 11.36
CA ASP A 11 -8.93 45.42 11.45
C ASP A 11 -10.00 44.30 11.48
N GLU A 12 -11.12 44.51 12.18
CA GLU A 12 -12.25 43.58 12.14
C GLU A 12 -12.88 43.45 10.76
N ARG A 13 -13.03 44.56 10.02
CA ARG A 13 -13.53 44.54 8.63
C ARG A 13 -12.58 43.76 7.72
N ALA A 14 -11.27 43.94 7.87
CA ALA A 14 -10.27 43.18 7.12
C ALA A 14 -10.33 41.67 7.44
N ARG A 15 -10.45 41.30 8.71
CA ARG A 15 -10.63 39.90 9.14
C ARG A 15 -11.94 39.30 8.62
N ALA A 16 -13.04 40.06 8.63
CA ALA A 16 -14.33 39.62 8.08
C ALA A 16 -14.25 39.36 6.56
N ALA A 17 -13.63 40.26 5.80
CA ALA A 17 -13.40 40.07 4.36
C ALA A 17 -12.54 38.82 4.07
N ARG A 18 -11.49 38.60 4.88
CA ARG A 18 -10.63 37.41 4.77
C ARG A 18 -11.42 36.11 5.02
N ARG A 19 -12.26 36.09 6.06
CA ARG A 19 -13.16 34.95 6.36
C ARG A 19 -14.12 34.69 5.20
N ALA A 20 -14.76 35.73 4.68
CA ALA A 20 -15.70 35.62 3.57
C ALA A 20 -15.03 35.02 2.31
N GLY A 21 -13.83 35.48 1.95
CA GLY A 21 -13.09 34.94 0.81
C GLY A 21 -12.68 33.47 0.97
N LEU A 22 -12.27 33.06 2.18
CA LEU A 22 -11.97 31.65 2.45
C LEU A 22 -13.23 30.77 2.46
N GLN A 23 -14.35 31.29 2.96
CA GLN A 23 -15.62 30.58 2.96
C GLN A 23 -16.15 30.41 1.53
N ALA A 24 -16.15 31.46 0.70
CA ALA A 24 -16.55 31.37 -0.70
C ALA A 24 -15.71 30.32 -1.46
N LYS A 25 -14.39 30.30 -1.24
CA LYS A 25 -13.52 29.28 -1.82
C LYS A 25 -13.90 27.86 -1.39
N LYS A 26 -14.32 27.68 -0.13
CA LYS A 26 -14.77 26.39 0.39
C LYS A 26 -16.12 25.99 -0.22
N ASP A 27 -17.01 26.95 -0.42
CA ASP A 27 -18.33 26.72 -1.00
C ASP A 27 -18.23 26.33 -2.50
N GLU A 28 -17.26 26.88 -3.22
CA GLU A 28 -16.95 26.55 -4.62
C GLU A 28 -16.13 25.25 -4.79
N GLN A 29 -15.76 24.58 -3.69
CA GLN A 29 -14.91 23.41 -3.74
C GLN A 29 -15.62 22.23 -4.46
N PRO A 30 -14.93 21.47 -5.33
CA PRO A 30 -15.53 20.29 -5.95
C PRO A 30 -16.10 19.32 -4.91
N ALA A 31 -17.30 18.80 -5.16
CA ALA A 31 -18.04 18.00 -4.17
C ALA A 31 -17.25 16.78 -3.64
N ASN A 32 -16.44 16.14 -4.50
CA ASN A 32 -15.60 15.02 -4.08
C ASN A 32 -14.49 15.48 -3.11
N THR A 33 -13.84 16.60 -3.40
CA THR A 33 -12.83 17.20 -2.53
C THR A 33 -13.43 17.62 -1.19
N ALA A 34 -14.59 18.28 -1.20
CA ALA A 34 -15.29 18.70 0.01
C ALA A 34 -15.65 17.51 0.91
N ARG A 35 -16.20 16.43 0.34
CA ARG A 35 -16.47 15.18 1.08
C ARG A 35 -15.20 14.54 1.63
N SER A 36 -14.16 14.46 0.80
CA SER A 36 -12.86 13.88 1.15
C SER A 36 -12.18 14.64 2.29
N TYR A 37 -12.22 15.98 2.26
CA TYR A 37 -11.64 16.84 3.30
C TYR A 37 -12.49 16.78 4.57
N ALA A 38 -13.81 16.84 4.46
CA ALA A 38 -14.71 16.73 5.62
C ALA A 38 -14.47 15.42 6.40
N ALA A 39 -14.25 14.29 5.73
CA ALA A 39 -13.90 13.02 6.39
C ALA A 39 -12.57 13.14 7.17
N LYS A 40 -11.53 13.68 6.56
CA LYS A 40 -10.19 13.83 7.18
C LYS A 40 -10.19 14.84 8.31
N GLN A 41 -10.96 15.92 8.17
CA GLN A 41 -11.16 16.92 9.22
C GLN A 41 -11.95 16.34 10.40
N ARG A 42 -12.91 15.44 10.16
CA ARG A 42 -13.59 14.71 11.25
C ARG A 42 -12.60 13.81 12.01
N GLU A 43 -11.72 13.11 11.30
CA GLU A 43 -10.67 12.30 11.94
C GLU A 43 -9.72 13.16 12.78
N TRP A 44 -9.29 14.31 12.26
CA TRP A 44 -8.50 15.29 13.03
C TRP A 44 -9.20 15.70 14.32
N LYS A 45 -10.48 16.09 14.23
CA LYS A 45 -11.29 16.52 15.39
C LYS A 45 -11.61 15.39 16.36
N ALA A 46 -11.65 14.14 15.90
CA ALA A 46 -11.92 12.98 16.75
C ALA A 46 -10.78 12.69 17.76
N ARG A 47 -9.58 13.23 17.51
CA ARG A 47 -8.44 13.19 18.45
C ARG A 47 -8.54 14.21 19.59
N SER A 48 -9.52 15.12 19.55
CA SER A 48 -9.82 16.06 20.63
C SER A 48 -10.58 15.37 21.78
N PRO A 49 -10.41 15.83 23.04
CA PRO A 49 -10.87 15.12 24.25
C PRO A 49 -12.38 14.82 24.31
N GLY A 50 -13.23 15.52 23.55
CA GLY A 50 -14.70 15.34 23.56
C GLY A 50 -15.30 14.42 22.49
N ARG A 51 -14.52 13.82 21.59
CA ARG A 51 -15.04 13.00 20.47
C ARG A 51 -14.39 11.61 20.35
N ARG A 52 -13.83 11.11 21.46
CA ARG A 52 -13.01 9.90 21.47
C ARG A 52 -13.88 8.64 21.67
N PRO A 53 -13.61 7.53 20.96
CA PRO A 53 -14.05 6.21 21.39
C PRO A 53 -13.31 5.85 22.70
N LEU A 54 -14.03 5.20 23.63
CA LEU A 54 -13.64 4.97 25.04
C LEU A 54 -12.25 4.31 25.22
N PHE A 55 -11.70 3.65 24.19
CA PHE A 55 -10.48 2.85 24.24
C PHE A 55 -9.44 3.20 23.15
N SER A 56 -9.30 4.47 22.74
CA SER A 56 -8.15 4.79 21.87
C SER A 56 -6.83 4.71 22.68
N PRO A 57 -5.71 4.23 22.09
CA PRO A 57 -4.40 4.21 22.75
C PRO A 57 -3.59 5.50 22.57
N LEU A 58 -4.07 6.46 21.77
CA LEU A 58 -3.28 7.65 21.39
C LEU A 58 -3.51 8.82 22.37
N PRO A 59 -2.46 9.58 22.74
CA PRO A 59 -2.59 10.73 23.62
C PRO A 59 -3.55 11.79 23.03
N PHE A 60 -4.39 12.37 23.88
CA PHE A 60 -5.33 13.42 23.47
C PHE A 60 -4.64 14.78 23.38
N TRP A 61 -5.22 15.71 22.61
CA TRP A 61 -4.70 17.07 22.52
C TRP A 61 -5.43 18.03 23.48
N PRO A 62 -4.72 18.70 24.41
CA PRO A 62 -5.34 19.56 25.42
C PRO A 62 -6.03 20.81 24.83
N ASP A 63 -5.51 21.31 23.71
CA ASP A 63 -5.97 22.49 22.97
C ASP A 63 -7.02 22.16 21.88
N GLY A 64 -7.65 20.98 21.97
CA GLY A 64 -8.85 20.63 21.20
C GLY A 64 -8.64 20.59 19.69
N GLU A 65 -9.50 21.28 18.94
CA GLU A 65 -9.51 21.27 17.47
C GLU A 65 -8.45 22.20 16.83
N LEU A 66 -7.71 22.97 17.63
CA LEU A 66 -6.70 23.91 17.14
C LEU A 66 -5.61 23.19 16.33
N VAL A 67 -5.29 23.76 15.17
CA VAL A 67 -4.25 23.26 14.29
C VAL A 67 -2.94 23.96 14.63
N THR A 68 -1.95 23.18 15.05
CA THR A 68 -0.56 23.62 15.24
C THR A 68 0.41 22.77 14.41
N PRO A 69 1.60 23.29 14.05
CA PRO A 69 2.59 22.52 13.30
C PRO A 69 2.97 21.21 13.99
N ASP A 70 3.21 21.26 15.31
CA ASP A 70 3.63 20.10 16.10
C ASP A 70 2.54 19.02 16.18
N LYS A 71 1.28 19.42 16.31
CA LYS A 71 0.16 18.48 16.26
C LYS A 71 0.04 17.77 14.94
N LEU A 72 0.19 18.51 13.84
CA LEU A 72 0.13 17.91 12.51
C LEU A 72 1.30 16.94 12.32
N ALA A 73 2.50 17.31 12.76
CA ALA A 73 3.66 16.43 12.75
C ALA A 73 3.45 15.15 13.59
N ALA A 74 2.94 15.29 14.81
CA ALA A 74 2.62 14.17 15.69
C ALA A 74 1.56 13.25 15.08
N TRP A 75 0.48 13.81 14.52
CA TRP A 75 -0.56 13.02 13.86
C TRP A 75 -0.06 12.25 12.65
N LEU A 76 0.80 12.86 11.84
CA LEU A 76 1.40 12.17 10.72
C LEU A 76 2.28 11.01 11.19
N LYS A 77 3.15 11.24 12.18
CA LYS A 77 4.10 10.25 12.68
C LYS A 77 3.41 9.06 13.37
N GLU A 78 2.43 9.34 14.22
CA GLU A 78 1.82 8.33 15.10
C GLU A 78 0.67 7.56 14.47
N ASP A 79 0.05 8.10 13.43
CA ASP A 79 -1.17 7.51 12.85
C ASP A 79 -1.05 7.41 11.34
N ILE A 80 -1.11 8.53 10.62
CA ILE A 80 -1.28 8.53 9.15
C ILE A 80 -0.15 7.77 8.44
N LEU A 81 1.10 7.90 8.87
CA LEU A 81 2.23 7.21 8.23
C LEU A 81 2.27 5.71 8.53
N LEU A 82 1.67 5.27 9.63
CA LEU A 82 1.57 3.87 10.05
C LEU A 82 0.39 3.15 9.39
N ARG A 83 -0.60 3.90 8.88
CA ARG A 83 -1.77 3.31 8.22
C ARG A 83 -1.39 2.49 6.99
N ARG A 84 -1.95 1.29 6.95
CA ARG A 84 -1.88 0.35 5.83
C ARG A 84 -3.27 0.16 5.24
N VAL A 85 -3.31 0.08 3.93
CA VAL A 85 -4.50 -0.20 3.14
C VAL A 85 -4.32 -1.56 2.53
N ALA A 86 -5.24 -2.46 2.85
CA ALA A 86 -5.30 -3.78 2.23
C ALA A 86 -5.26 -3.60 0.70
N PRO A 87 -4.45 -4.39 -0.02
CA PRO A 87 -4.40 -4.30 -1.47
C PRO A 87 -5.82 -4.47 -2.01
N PRO A 88 -6.25 -3.66 -3.00
CA PRO A 88 -7.55 -3.82 -3.60
C PRO A 88 -7.63 -5.26 -4.10
N GLN A 89 -8.54 -6.05 -3.55
CA GLN A 89 -8.76 -7.40 -4.05
C GLN A 89 -9.19 -7.24 -5.51
N LYS A 90 -8.30 -7.63 -6.44
CA LYS A 90 -8.59 -7.65 -7.86
C LYS A 90 -9.75 -8.62 -8.03
N LYS A 91 -10.98 -8.10 -8.05
CA LYS A 91 -12.13 -8.89 -8.47
C LYS A 91 -11.78 -9.40 -9.86
N PRO A 92 -11.78 -10.73 -10.10
CA PRO A 92 -11.52 -11.24 -11.43
C PRO A 92 -12.50 -10.52 -12.36
N ARG A 93 -11.97 -9.81 -13.36
CA ARG A 93 -12.80 -9.21 -14.39
C ARG A 93 -13.67 -10.33 -14.93
N ALA A 94 -14.98 -10.21 -14.76
CA ALA A 94 -15.94 -11.15 -15.30
C ALA A 94 -15.85 -11.09 -16.84
N ARG A 95 -14.90 -11.82 -17.41
CA ARG A 95 -14.96 -12.25 -18.81
C ARG A 95 -16.18 -13.16 -18.92
N GLY A 96 -16.91 -12.96 -20.01
CA GLY A 96 -18.30 -13.39 -20.22
C GLY A 96 -18.68 -14.78 -19.69
N LYS A 97 -19.93 -14.83 -19.21
CA LYS A 97 -20.76 -16.02 -18.93
C LYS A 97 -20.14 -17.37 -19.33
N GLY A 98 -19.41 -17.97 -18.40
CA GLY A 98 -19.21 -19.42 -18.32
C GLY A 98 -19.77 -19.92 -16.99
N LYS A 99 -21.10 -20.04 -16.87
CA LYS A 99 -21.75 -20.63 -15.69
C LYS A 99 -21.29 -22.08 -15.57
N GLY A 100 -20.58 -22.42 -14.48
CA GLY A 100 -20.44 -23.81 -14.03
C GLY A 100 -19.03 -24.31 -13.70
N LYS A 101 -17.96 -23.82 -14.36
CA LYS A 101 -16.62 -24.42 -14.20
C LYS A 101 -15.78 -23.85 -13.04
N GLY A 102 -16.08 -22.65 -12.56
CA GLY A 102 -15.24 -21.96 -11.56
C GLY A 102 -15.24 -22.60 -10.17
N LYS A 103 -16.38 -23.12 -9.69
CA LYS A 103 -16.47 -23.77 -8.38
C LYS A 103 -15.68 -25.08 -8.32
N ALA A 104 -15.74 -25.89 -9.38
CA ALA A 104 -14.98 -27.14 -9.46
C ALA A 104 -13.47 -26.89 -9.52
N VAL A 105 -13.03 -25.85 -10.24
CA VAL A 105 -11.61 -25.45 -10.28
C VAL A 105 -11.15 -24.92 -8.93
N GLN A 106 -11.97 -24.14 -8.22
CA GLN A 106 -11.66 -23.70 -6.85
C GLN A 106 -11.55 -24.86 -5.87
N LEU A 107 -12.51 -25.80 -5.89
CA LEU A 107 -12.49 -26.97 -5.01
C LEU A 107 -11.26 -27.85 -5.28
N ARG A 108 -10.90 -28.06 -6.55
CA ARG A 108 -9.68 -28.80 -6.93
C ARG A 108 -8.42 -28.12 -6.42
N ARG A 109 -8.32 -26.80 -6.57
CA ARG A 109 -7.18 -26.04 -6.07
C ARG A 109 -7.08 -26.07 -4.53
N GLN A 110 -8.22 -26.03 -3.84
CA GLN A 110 -8.25 -26.18 -2.38
C GLN A 110 -7.77 -27.58 -1.97
N LEU A 111 -8.27 -28.63 -2.62
CA LEU A 111 -7.82 -30.01 -2.37
C LEU A 111 -6.34 -30.20 -2.70
N GLU A 112 -5.84 -29.63 -3.80
CA GLU A 112 -4.42 -29.65 -4.14
C GLU A 112 -3.59 -28.95 -3.07
N GLN A 113 -4.06 -27.82 -2.55
CA GLN A 113 -3.38 -27.08 -1.49
C GLN A 113 -3.37 -27.86 -0.16
N GLU A 114 -4.50 -28.46 0.22
CA GLU A 114 -4.60 -29.33 1.41
C GLU A 114 -3.68 -30.56 1.29
N GLN A 115 -3.57 -31.15 0.09
CA GLN A 115 -2.66 -32.27 -0.15
C GLN A 115 -1.19 -31.86 -0.04
N LEU A 116 -0.83 -30.68 -0.56
CA LEU A 116 0.53 -30.14 -0.42
C LEU A 116 0.87 -29.84 1.03
N GLU A 117 -0.07 -29.26 1.80
CA GLU A 117 0.12 -29.01 3.23
C GLU A 117 0.27 -30.30 4.03
N ALA A 118 -0.55 -31.33 3.74
CA ALA A 118 -0.45 -32.63 4.39
C ALA A 118 0.88 -33.34 4.05
N ALA A 119 1.35 -33.25 2.80
CA ALA A 119 2.62 -33.80 2.39
C ALA A 119 3.80 -33.11 3.08
N ALA A 120 3.80 -31.78 3.15
CA ALA A 120 4.84 -31.01 3.85
C ALA A 120 4.85 -31.31 5.35
N LEU A 121 3.69 -31.51 5.97
CA LEU A 121 3.58 -31.88 7.37
C LEU A 121 4.12 -33.29 7.63
N ALA A 122 3.76 -34.27 6.80
CA ALA A 122 4.29 -35.64 6.91
C ALA A 122 5.81 -35.71 6.69
N GLU A 123 6.34 -34.90 5.77
CA GLU A 123 7.79 -34.79 5.55
C GLU A 123 8.50 -34.21 6.78
N ALA A 124 7.96 -33.13 7.36
CA ALA A 124 8.48 -32.56 8.60
C ALA A 124 8.39 -33.53 9.79
N GLU A 125 7.30 -34.29 9.94
CA GLU A 125 7.16 -35.33 10.96
C GLU A 125 8.20 -36.44 10.81
N SER A 126 8.45 -36.89 9.58
CA SER A 126 9.46 -37.93 9.31
C SER A 126 10.88 -37.47 9.67
N LEU A 127 11.21 -36.20 9.41
CA LEU A 127 12.52 -35.64 9.72
C LEU A 127 12.68 -35.36 11.22
N ALA A 128 11.61 -34.90 11.87
CA ALA A 128 11.56 -34.73 13.32
C ALA A 128 11.79 -36.06 14.05
N GLU A 129 11.15 -37.14 13.61
CA GLU A 129 11.34 -38.48 14.16
C GLU A 129 12.76 -39.00 13.91
N ALA A 130 13.30 -38.83 12.69
CA ALA A 130 14.63 -39.33 12.34
C ALA A 130 15.78 -38.63 13.09
N LEU A 131 15.62 -37.34 13.42
CA LEU A 131 16.65 -36.54 14.08
C LEU A 131 16.41 -36.34 15.58
N GLU A 132 15.28 -36.81 16.12
CA GLU A 132 14.81 -36.56 17.49
C GLU A 132 14.72 -35.06 17.83
N VAL A 133 14.34 -34.25 16.83
CA VAL A 133 14.25 -32.79 16.91
C VAL A 133 12.77 -32.37 16.95
N PRO A 134 12.38 -31.27 17.64
CA PRO A 134 11.01 -30.77 17.61
C PRO A 134 10.48 -30.54 16.19
N LEU A 135 9.20 -30.86 15.96
CA LEU A 135 8.55 -30.76 14.64
C LEU A 135 8.70 -29.38 13.96
N ALA A 136 8.70 -28.30 14.75
CA ALA A 136 8.91 -26.95 14.24
C ALA A 136 10.34 -26.73 13.72
N GLU A 137 11.35 -27.23 14.42
CA GLU A 137 12.75 -27.10 14.04
C GLU A 137 13.08 -28.01 12.84
N ALA A 138 12.47 -29.18 12.73
CA ALA A 138 12.53 -30.03 11.54
C ALA A 138 11.97 -29.33 10.28
N ALA A 139 10.86 -28.59 10.42
CA ALA A 139 10.28 -27.81 9.32
C ALA A 139 11.17 -26.62 8.90
N GLU A 140 11.89 -26.01 9.85
CA GLU A 140 12.89 -24.96 9.57
C GLU A 140 14.11 -25.52 8.84
N LEU A 141 14.66 -26.66 9.30
CA LEU A 141 15.77 -27.33 8.62
C LEU A 141 15.44 -27.69 7.16
N LEU A 142 14.23 -28.20 6.90
CA LEU A 142 13.76 -28.46 5.53
C LEU A 142 13.65 -27.19 4.68
N ALA A 143 13.25 -26.07 5.27
CA ALA A 143 13.13 -24.80 4.57
C ALA A 143 14.51 -24.20 4.24
N ASP A 144 15.50 -24.40 5.11
CA ASP A 144 16.88 -23.94 4.88
C ASP A 144 17.62 -24.80 3.83
N ASP A 145 17.42 -26.13 3.84
CA ASP A 145 18.13 -27.04 2.92
C ASP A 145 17.53 -27.11 1.51
N ARG A 146 16.25 -26.76 1.32
CA ARG A 146 15.54 -26.94 0.05
C ARG A 146 14.91 -25.65 -0.48
N GLU A 147 15.52 -25.09 -1.53
CA GLU A 147 14.94 -23.96 -2.28
C GLU A 147 13.53 -24.29 -2.80
N GLY A 148 12.54 -23.52 -2.37
CA GLY A 148 11.14 -23.67 -2.78
C GLY A 148 10.30 -24.58 -1.88
N TYR A 149 10.86 -25.12 -0.80
CA TYR A 149 10.06 -25.75 0.25
C TYR A 149 9.19 -24.70 0.95
N VAL A 150 7.89 -25.00 1.09
CA VAL A 150 6.94 -24.17 1.82
C VAL A 150 6.57 -24.94 3.08
N PRO A 151 7.02 -24.51 4.27
CA PRO A 151 6.66 -25.19 5.50
C PRO A 151 5.13 -25.14 5.68
N PRO A 152 4.53 -26.18 6.28
CA PRO A 152 3.09 -26.21 6.48
C PRO A 152 2.66 -24.99 7.29
N THR A 153 1.54 -24.38 6.90
CA THR A 153 1.05 -23.09 7.44
C THR A 153 0.97 -23.06 8.97
N ALA A 154 0.73 -24.21 9.62
CA ALA A 154 0.68 -24.34 11.08
C ALA A 154 2.05 -24.27 11.78
N LEU A 155 3.15 -24.58 11.07
CA LEU A 155 4.52 -24.63 11.59
C LEU A 155 5.44 -23.57 10.97
N ALA A 156 4.96 -22.82 9.97
CA ALA A 156 5.70 -21.70 9.42
C ALA A 156 6.13 -20.77 10.58
N PRO A 157 7.42 -20.38 10.66
CA PRO A 157 7.85 -19.41 11.66
C PRO A 157 6.94 -18.21 11.53
N ALA A 158 6.30 -17.79 12.63
CA ALA A 158 5.31 -16.71 12.63
C ALA A 158 5.88 -15.57 11.82
N ALA A 159 5.45 -15.46 10.56
CA ALA A 159 6.13 -14.66 9.57
C ALA A 159 6.03 -13.24 10.08
N ALA A 160 7.14 -12.74 10.65
CA ALA A 160 7.17 -11.55 11.50
C ALA A 160 6.22 -10.53 10.92
N ASP A 161 5.05 -10.35 11.56
CA ASP A 161 3.85 -9.77 10.97
C ASP A 161 4.22 -8.65 10.00
N LEU A 162 4.36 -8.97 8.71
CA LEU A 162 4.58 -7.98 7.68
C LEU A 162 3.20 -7.38 7.45
N ALA A 163 2.79 -6.54 8.41
CA ALA A 163 1.44 -6.04 8.59
C ALA A 163 0.75 -5.89 7.23
N GLU A 164 -0.22 -6.76 7.02
CA GLU A 164 -0.79 -7.03 5.70
C GLU A 164 -1.38 -5.74 5.13
N GLY A 165 -0.88 -5.29 3.97
CA GLY A 165 -1.36 -4.08 3.33
C GLY A 165 -0.27 -3.13 2.85
N SER A 166 -0.61 -2.41 1.77
CA SER A 166 0.23 -1.35 1.22
C SER A 166 0.12 -0.09 2.09
N LEU A 167 1.26 0.52 2.38
CA LEU A 167 1.30 1.79 3.10
C LEU A 167 0.62 2.91 2.28
N LEU A 168 0.03 3.91 2.96
CA LEU A 168 -0.62 5.04 2.28
C LEU A 168 0.32 5.74 1.27
N THR A 169 -0.23 6.08 0.11
CA THR A 169 0.51 6.81 -0.93
C THR A 169 0.76 8.26 -0.49
N ARG A 170 1.83 8.87 -1.02
CA ARG A 170 2.15 10.28 -0.78
C ARG A 170 0.98 11.21 -1.10
N GLY A 171 0.30 10.99 -2.22
CA GLY A 171 -0.86 11.80 -2.62
C GLY A 171 -2.02 11.71 -1.62
N THR A 172 -2.25 10.53 -1.04
CA THR A 172 -3.25 10.37 0.03
C THR A 172 -2.84 11.14 1.30
N ILE A 173 -1.56 11.09 1.68
CA ILE A 173 -1.03 11.83 2.83
C ILE A 173 -1.13 13.35 2.59
N ASP A 174 -0.78 13.82 1.39
CA ASP A 174 -0.93 15.23 1.00
C ASP A 174 -2.39 15.69 1.07
N ALA A 175 -3.37 14.81 0.81
CA ALA A 175 -4.79 15.14 0.99
C ALA A 175 -5.19 15.30 2.46
N TYR A 176 -4.61 14.53 3.39
CA TYR A 176 -4.77 14.75 4.85
C TYR A 176 -4.19 16.09 5.27
N ILE A 177 -2.97 16.38 4.84
CA ILE A 177 -2.29 17.64 5.14
C ILE A 177 -3.10 18.82 4.59
N ALA A 178 -3.57 18.75 3.34
CA ALA A 178 -4.34 19.82 2.72
C ALA A 178 -5.67 20.08 3.45
N ALA A 179 -6.36 19.01 3.89
CA ALA A 179 -7.60 19.12 4.67
C ALA A 179 -7.37 19.82 6.01
N VAL A 180 -6.25 19.54 6.70
CA VAL A 180 -5.89 20.19 7.97
C VAL A 180 -5.41 21.64 7.75
N ILE A 181 -4.68 21.93 6.67
CA ILE A 181 -4.28 23.29 6.32
C ILE A 181 -5.51 24.17 6.02
N GLU A 182 -6.55 23.61 5.41
CA GLU A 182 -7.81 24.33 5.22
C GLU A 182 -8.46 24.71 6.55
N LEU A 183 -8.50 23.80 7.54
CA LEU A 183 -8.94 24.13 8.90
C LEU A 183 -8.09 25.24 9.52
N TRP A 184 -6.76 25.15 9.41
CA TRP A 184 -5.85 26.18 9.92
C TRP A 184 -6.11 27.55 9.29
N ARG A 185 -6.28 27.63 7.96
CA ARG A 185 -6.58 28.90 7.28
C ARG A 185 -7.86 29.54 7.81
N LEU A 186 -8.89 28.74 8.07
CA LEU A 186 -10.13 29.22 8.67
C LEU A 186 -9.87 29.71 10.11
N GLN A 187 -9.15 28.93 10.93
CA GLN A 187 -8.82 29.32 12.31
C GLN A 187 -8.03 30.64 12.37
N VAL A 188 -7.04 30.82 11.50
CA VAL A 188 -6.27 32.08 11.39
C VAL A 188 -7.16 33.24 10.98
N ALA A 189 -8.08 33.04 10.03
CA ALA A 189 -9.03 34.07 9.64
C ALA A 189 -10.03 34.43 10.75
N HIS A 190 -10.31 33.49 11.67
CA HIS A 190 -11.08 33.74 12.89
C HIS A 190 -10.29 34.40 14.03
N GLY A 191 -9.01 34.71 13.82
CA GLY A 191 -8.18 35.42 14.81
C GLY A 191 -7.30 34.53 15.67
N ASN A 192 -7.06 33.27 15.28
CA ASN A 192 -6.06 32.43 15.94
C ASN A 192 -4.65 33.05 15.80
N ALA A 193 -3.92 33.16 16.91
CA ALA A 193 -2.56 33.68 16.98
C ALA A 193 -1.52 32.77 16.30
N ASN A 194 -1.86 31.52 15.97
CA ASN A 194 -0.95 30.62 15.27
C ASN A 194 -0.73 31.05 13.81
N THR A 195 0.32 31.83 13.57
CA THR A 195 0.73 32.33 12.25
C THR A 195 1.61 31.36 11.47
N GLU A 196 2.11 30.31 12.12
CA GLU A 196 3.00 29.35 11.49
C GLU A 196 2.22 28.36 10.61
N ASN A 197 2.69 28.17 9.38
CA ASN A 197 2.08 27.23 8.45
C ASN A 197 2.31 25.78 8.95
N PRO A 198 1.25 24.98 9.19
CA PRO A 198 1.37 23.63 9.71
C PRO A 198 2.22 22.69 8.83
N ARG A 199 2.36 22.97 7.53
CA ARG A 199 3.22 22.19 6.60
C ARG A 199 4.71 22.51 6.76
N GLY A 200 5.15 22.84 7.96
CA GLY A 200 6.52 23.25 8.30
C GLY A 200 7.58 22.17 8.00
N ALA A 201 8.80 22.42 8.47
CA ALA A 201 9.97 21.59 8.16
C ALA A 201 9.76 20.11 8.53
N ALA A 202 9.16 19.81 9.68
CA ALA A 202 8.90 18.44 10.13
C ALA A 202 8.00 17.67 9.15
N VAL A 203 6.88 18.26 8.73
CA VAL A 203 5.95 17.64 7.77
C VAL A 203 6.62 17.40 6.42
N ARG A 204 7.43 18.36 5.95
CA ARG A 204 8.21 18.19 4.71
C ARG A 204 9.22 17.04 4.83
N GLY A 205 9.93 16.96 5.96
CA GLY A 205 10.87 15.88 6.25
C GLY A 205 10.23 14.50 6.18
N PHE A 206 9.02 14.34 6.75
CA PHE A 206 8.27 13.09 6.65
C PHE A 206 7.88 12.73 5.22
N LEU A 207 7.44 13.71 4.41
CA LEU A 207 7.08 13.47 3.00
C LEU A 207 8.30 13.09 2.15
N GLU A 208 9.45 13.72 2.39
CA GLU A 208 10.70 13.37 1.72
C GLU A 208 11.18 11.98 2.11
N GLN A 209 11.20 11.66 3.41
CA GLN A 209 11.54 10.33 3.91
C GLN A 209 10.65 9.26 3.25
N ARG A 210 9.34 9.53 3.15
CA ARG A 210 8.39 8.63 2.51
C ARG A 210 8.68 8.44 1.02
N GLY A 211 9.02 9.51 0.30
CA GLY A 211 9.45 9.45 -1.09
C GLY A 211 10.71 8.59 -1.28
N ARG A 212 11.71 8.79 -0.42
CA ARG A 212 12.95 7.99 -0.44
C ARG A 212 12.70 6.52 -0.12
N GLN A 213 11.86 6.21 0.87
CA GLN A 213 11.48 4.83 1.19
C GLN A 213 10.80 4.14 0.01
N ARG A 214 9.88 4.83 -0.67
CA ARG A 214 9.24 4.29 -1.85
C ARG A 214 10.22 4.08 -3.00
N GLY A 215 11.10 5.03 -3.29
CA GLY A 215 12.15 4.84 -4.30
C GLY A 215 13.13 3.71 -3.98
N LYS A 216 13.41 3.44 -2.69
CA LYS A 216 14.16 2.24 -2.26
C LYS A 216 13.36 0.97 -2.55
N HIS A 217 12.08 0.94 -2.19
CA HIS A 217 11.20 -0.20 -2.42
C HIS A 217 11.00 -0.49 -3.92
N ASP A 218 10.77 0.54 -4.73
CA ASP A 218 10.54 0.39 -6.17
C ASP A 218 11.80 -0.14 -6.89
N ARG A 219 13.00 0.27 -6.45
CA ARG A 219 14.29 -0.31 -6.87
C ARG A 219 14.46 -1.76 -6.44
N ALA A 220 14.17 -2.08 -5.18
CA ALA A 220 14.27 -3.44 -4.66
C ALA A 220 13.27 -4.40 -5.32
N SER A 221 12.09 -3.88 -5.70
CA SER A 221 11.05 -4.64 -6.41
C SER A 221 11.15 -4.55 -7.93
N PHE A 222 12.22 -3.96 -8.47
CA PHE A 222 12.48 -3.76 -9.91
C PHE A 222 11.34 -3.08 -10.69
N LYS A 223 10.41 -2.42 -10.00
CA LYS A 223 9.28 -1.71 -10.62
C LYS A 223 9.74 -0.46 -11.36
N ASP A 224 10.87 0.10 -10.96
CA ASP A 224 11.48 1.27 -11.59
C ASP A 224 12.15 0.97 -12.94
N ARG A 225 12.43 -0.29 -13.26
CA ARG A 225 12.95 -0.72 -14.57
C ARG A 225 11.90 -0.74 -15.69
N GLY A 226 10.75 -0.12 -15.43
CA GLY A 226 9.65 -0.02 -16.38
C GLY A 226 8.99 -1.38 -16.57
N THR A 227 8.31 -1.88 -15.53
CA THR A 227 7.37 -3.00 -15.67
C THR A 227 6.45 -2.69 -16.86
N ASP A 228 6.36 -3.59 -17.84
CA ASP A 228 5.63 -3.45 -19.12
C ASP A 228 6.28 -2.50 -20.18
N GLY A 229 7.53 -2.06 -20.01
CA GLY A 229 8.29 -1.29 -21.01
C GLY A 229 9.14 -2.17 -21.94
N ILE A 230 9.80 -1.57 -22.95
CA ILE A 230 10.71 -2.28 -23.88
C ILE A 230 11.85 -3.01 -23.13
N GLN A 231 12.21 -2.51 -21.94
CA GLN A 231 13.22 -3.11 -21.05
C GLN A 231 12.63 -4.04 -19.98
N ALA A 232 11.30 -4.18 -19.89
CA ALA A 232 10.72 -5.27 -19.12
C ALA A 232 11.01 -6.55 -19.90
N GLY A 233 11.90 -7.39 -19.36
CA GLY A 233 12.02 -8.77 -19.83
C GLY A 233 10.68 -9.51 -19.71
N TYR A 234 10.61 -10.72 -20.24
CA TYR A 234 9.41 -11.54 -20.17
C TYR A 234 9.00 -11.82 -18.72
N SER A 235 7.72 -11.65 -18.40
CA SER A 235 7.17 -12.24 -17.17
C SER A 235 7.27 -13.77 -17.23
N PRO A 236 7.25 -14.49 -16.09
CA PRO A 236 7.32 -15.95 -16.09
C PRO A 236 6.29 -16.62 -17.01
N ASP A 237 5.06 -16.10 -17.04
CA ASP A 237 3.99 -16.61 -17.90
C ASP A 237 4.23 -16.30 -19.39
N GLU A 238 4.85 -15.16 -19.72
CA GLU A 238 5.24 -14.83 -21.10
C GLU A 238 6.42 -15.67 -21.55
N TRP A 239 7.38 -15.90 -20.67
CA TRP A 239 8.53 -16.75 -20.93
C TRP A 239 8.10 -18.19 -21.23
N LEU A 240 7.18 -18.76 -20.43
CA LEU A 240 6.61 -20.08 -20.69
C LEU A 240 5.89 -20.14 -22.03
N ARG A 241 5.14 -19.10 -22.41
CA ARG A 241 4.47 -19.04 -23.73
C ARG A 241 5.46 -18.95 -24.88
N VAL A 242 6.53 -18.17 -24.73
CA VAL A 242 7.59 -18.07 -25.74
C VAL A 242 8.34 -19.39 -25.86
N GLN A 243 8.61 -20.05 -24.74
CA GLN A 243 9.23 -21.38 -24.69
C GLN A 243 8.36 -22.43 -25.39
N ASP A 244 7.06 -22.50 -25.09
CA ASP A 244 6.13 -23.42 -25.74
C ASP A 244 6.07 -23.19 -27.25
N LEU A 245 6.03 -21.93 -27.70
CA LEU A 245 6.03 -21.59 -29.11
C LEU A 245 7.31 -22.06 -29.82
N LEU A 246 8.48 -21.78 -29.23
CA LEU A 246 9.78 -22.14 -29.80
C LEU A 246 9.99 -23.67 -29.84
N LEU A 247 9.58 -24.37 -28.78
CA LEU A 247 9.72 -25.83 -28.70
C LEU A 247 8.68 -26.57 -29.54
N SER A 248 7.49 -26.01 -29.73
CA SER A 248 6.49 -26.57 -30.66
C SER A 248 6.92 -26.51 -32.12
N GLY A 249 7.77 -25.54 -32.51
CA GLY A 249 8.38 -25.48 -33.84
C GLY A 249 9.56 -26.45 -34.02
N ALA A 250 10.24 -26.84 -32.94
CA ALA A 250 11.39 -27.75 -32.99
C ALA A 250 11.00 -29.21 -33.26
N THR A 251 9.74 -29.59 -33.06
CA THR A 251 9.23 -30.91 -33.46
C THR A 251 9.00 -31.03 -34.97
N TYR A 252 9.13 -29.93 -35.73
CA TYR A 252 9.02 -29.89 -37.19
C TYR A 252 10.35 -29.58 -37.88
N MET A 253 11.43 -30.26 -37.49
CA MET A 253 12.65 -30.37 -38.30
C MET A 253 12.68 -31.76 -38.95
N PRO A 254 12.32 -31.91 -40.24
CA PRO A 254 12.56 -33.16 -40.94
C PRO A 254 14.07 -33.37 -41.03
N GLN A 255 14.53 -34.51 -40.49
CA GLN A 255 15.89 -35.02 -40.58
C GLN A 255 16.25 -35.35 -42.05
N ASN A 256 16.42 -34.34 -42.91
CA ASN A 256 16.93 -34.55 -44.26
C ASN A 256 18.45 -34.41 -44.27
N LEU A 257 19.14 -35.25 -43.49
CA LEU A 257 20.57 -35.48 -43.65
C LEU A 257 20.77 -36.47 -44.81
N ARG A 258 20.88 -35.91 -46.02
CA ARG A 258 21.88 -36.27 -47.03
C ARG A 258 22.05 -37.77 -47.32
N MET A 259 21.07 -38.38 -48.00
CA MET A 259 21.31 -39.63 -48.75
C MET A 259 22.24 -39.30 -49.93
N ARG A 260 23.53 -39.64 -49.78
CA ARG A 260 24.54 -39.56 -50.83
C ARG A 260 24.30 -40.75 -51.78
N ASN A 261 23.91 -40.47 -53.02
CA ASN A 261 23.72 -41.50 -54.06
C ASN A 261 24.96 -42.40 -54.18
N PRO A 262 24.79 -43.74 -54.35
CA PRO A 262 25.90 -44.62 -54.63
C PRO A 262 26.43 -44.41 -56.07
N PRO A 263 27.73 -44.64 -56.33
CA PRO A 263 28.31 -44.44 -57.65
C PRO A 263 27.85 -45.52 -58.63
N PRO A 264 27.81 -45.23 -59.95
CA PRO A 264 27.45 -46.23 -60.95
C PRO A 264 28.59 -47.26 -61.13
N PRO A 265 28.25 -48.51 -61.48
CA PRO A 265 29.24 -49.54 -61.77
C PRO A 265 29.94 -49.28 -63.12
N GLU A 266 31.18 -49.76 -63.22
CA GLU A 266 32.20 -49.52 -64.25
C GLU A 266 31.77 -49.66 -65.71
#